data_AF-A0A2N9LXQ7-F1
#
_entry.id   AF-A0A2N9LXQ7-F1
#
_cell.length_a   1.000
_cell.length_b   1.000
_cell.length_c   1.000
_cell.angle_alpha   90.00
_cell.angle_beta   90.00
_cell.angle_gamma   90.00
#
_symmetry.space_group_name_H-M   'P 1'
#
loop_
_entity.id
_entity.type
_entity.pdbx_description
1 polymer ?
#
loop_
_entity_poly.entity_id
_entity_poly.type
_entity_poly.pdbx_seq_one_letter_code
_entity_poly.pdbx_strand_id
1 'polypeptide(L)'
;MTLKPQIQTAFDFAARVAQAYAALIETADREIGLGGKLFYAGELDDAGQACVAAANIAGAATLAASADRDAQKQALRDGVADFLVNSLDEVLRILKNELRKRETVSVCVSLPPETVESEMKERGVQPDLLRGGLSIAAYHEALIFREGDETEFDLRKIPAIVTWRVESGLPRELAKLDEIALGCLDENEWEARRWLRLSPRYLGRLAQGLRLLASHREFAACFWEQLTERIDHREITFAFETCSYFRGIHDRFRYDPDKH
;
A
#
# COMPACT_ATOMS: atom_id res chain seq x y z
N MET A 1 9.16 7.77 -20.00
CA MET A 1 7.87 8.33 -20.46
C MET A 1 7.26 9.11 -19.32
N THR A 2 6.96 10.40 -19.51
CA THR A 2 6.50 11.28 -18.43
C THR A 2 5.02 11.02 -18.14
N LEU A 3 4.72 10.35 -17.03
CA LEU A 3 3.36 10.31 -16.48
C LEU A 3 2.91 11.74 -16.17
N LYS A 4 1.60 12.03 -16.26
CA LYS A 4 1.10 13.34 -15.79
C LYS A 4 1.54 13.50 -14.32
N PRO A 5 1.94 14.71 -13.86
CA PRO A 5 2.51 14.90 -12.53
C PRO A 5 1.67 14.29 -11.39
N GLN A 6 0.35 14.45 -11.45
CA GLN A 6 -0.58 13.89 -10.47
C GLN A 6 -0.56 12.35 -10.43
N ILE A 7 -0.40 11.70 -11.58
CA ILE A 7 -0.33 10.24 -11.68
C ILE A 7 1.01 9.76 -11.11
N GLN A 8 2.09 10.50 -11.36
CA GLN A 8 3.40 10.19 -10.80
C GLN A 8 3.37 10.26 -9.27
N THR A 9 2.80 11.33 -8.70
CA THR A 9 2.66 11.45 -7.23
C THR A 9 1.82 10.32 -6.64
N ALA A 10 0.71 9.94 -7.30
CA ALA A 10 -0.13 8.82 -6.88
C ALA A 10 0.63 7.48 -6.89
N PHE A 11 1.39 7.24 -7.95
CA PHE A 11 2.22 6.05 -8.10
C PHE A 11 3.32 6.01 -7.03
N ASP A 12 4.05 7.11 -6.83
CA ASP A 12 5.15 7.17 -5.87
C ASP A 12 4.67 6.89 -4.44
N PHE A 13 3.50 7.44 -4.08
CA PHE A 13 2.88 7.15 -2.79
C PHE A 13 2.47 5.68 -2.68
N ALA A 14 1.73 5.14 -3.66
CA ALA A 14 1.30 3.75 -3.66
C ALA A 14 2.47 2.76 -3.61
N ALA A 15 3.58 3.07 -4.31
CA ALA A 15 4.80 2.27 -4.29
C ALA A 15 5.46 2.26 -2.90
N ARG A 16 5.57 3.41 -2.23
CA ARG A 16 6.07 3.49 -0.84
C ARG A 16 5.20 2.69 0.13
N VAL A 17 3.88 2.75 -0.04
CA VAL A 17 2.93 1.98 0.79
C VAL A 17 3.09 0.47 0.53
N ALA A 18 3.20 0.04 -0.73
CA ALA A 18 3.41 -1.38 -1.08
C ALA A 18 4.72 -1.92 -0.49
N GLN A 19 5.76 -1.11 -0.51
CA GLN A 19 7.06 -1.43 0.06
C GLN A 19 7.01 -1.59 1.59
N ALA A 20 6.42 -0.63 2.29
CA ALA A 20 6.23 -0.74 3.74
C ALA A 20 5.31 -1.93 4.10
N TYR A 21 4.29 -2.20 3.28
CA TYR A 21 3.39 -3.32 3.47
C TYR A 21 4.11 -4.66 3.37
N ALA A 22 4.96 -4.84 2.35
CA ALA A 22 5.71 -6.07 2.18
C ALA A 22 6.63 -6.37 3.37
N ALA A 23 7.32 -5.36 3.90
CA ALA A 23 8.14 -5.53 5.09
C ALA A 23 7.31 -5.88 6.34
N LEU A 24 6.08 -5.36 6.47
CA LEU A 24 5.19 -5.66 7.59
C LEU A 24 4.57 -7.06 7.50
N ILE A 25 4.12 -7.44 6.30
CA ILE A 25 3.33 -8.65 6.09
C ILE A 25 4.15 -9.93 6.25
N GLU A 26 5.48 -9.86 6.10
CA GLU A 26 6.40 -10.98 6.36
C GLU A 26 6.28 -11.56 7.78
N THR A 27 5.88 -10.73 8.75
CA THR A 27 5.74 -11.14 10.16
C THR A 27 4.29 -11.42 10.55
N ALA A 28 3.36 -11.30 9.60
CA ALA A 28 1.93 -11.32 9.87
C ALA A 28 1.33 -12.72 9.77
N ASP A 29 0.21 -12.92 10.47
CA ASP A 29 -0.59 -14.14 10.37
C ASP A 29 -1.48 -14.11 9.12
N ARG A 30 -1.67 -15.26 8.47
CA ARG A 30 -2.45 -15.35 7.22
C ARG A 30 -3.93 -15.00 7.39
N GLU A 31 -4.53 -15.33 8.53
CA GLU A 31 -5.96 -15.11 8.78
C GLU A 31 -6.23 -13.69 9.28
N ILE A 32 -5.45 -13.24 10.26
CA ILE A 32 -5.71 -11.98 10.96
C ILE A 32 -4.76 -10.83 10.57
N GLY A 33 -3.71 -11.11 9.78
CA GLY A 33 -2.67 -10.14 9.47
C GLY A 33 -1.90 -9.74 10.72
N LEU A 34 -1.77 -8.43 10.94
CA LEU A 34 -1.21 -7.83 12.15
C LEU A 34 -2.28 -7.48 13.20
N GLY A 35 -3.46 -8.08 13.13
CA GLY A 35 -4.54 -7.86 14.08
C GLY A 35 -4.08 -8.11 15.52
N GLY A 36 -4.22 -7.09 16.37
CA GLY A 36 -3.78 -7.14 17.77
C GLY A 36 -2.30 -6.81 18.00
N LYS A 37 -1.59 -6.34 16.97
CA LYS A 37 -0.23 -5.80 17.06
C LYS A 37 -0.23 -4.27 17.08
N LEU A 38 0.65 -3.69 17.89
CA LEU A 38 0.93 -2.26 17.91
C LEU A 38 2.12 -1.94 17.01
N PHE A 39 1.87 -1.15 15.97
CA PHE A 39 2.90 -0.54 15.12
C PHE A 39 3.11 0.92 15.50
N TYR A 40 4.37 1.33 15.67
CA TYR A 40 4.74 2.73 15.84
C TYR A 40 5.43 3.26 14.58
N ALA A 41 4.76 4.21 13.91
CA ALA A 41 5.18 4.79 12.64
C ALA A 41 6.21 5.92 12.79
N GLY A 42 6.44 6.42 14.02
CA GLY A 42 7.27 7.61 14.26
C GLY A 42 6.57 8.90 13.84
N GLU A 43 7.35 9.84 13.30
CA GLU A 43 6.84 11.10 12.73
C GLU A 43 5.86 10.84 11.59
N LEU A 44 4.79 11.66 11.49
CA LEU A 44 3.81 11.63 10.41
C LEU A 44 4.27 12.41 9.16
N ASP A 45 5.53 12.23 8.79
CA ASP A 45 6.10 12.68 7.52
C ASP A 45 5.59 11.82 6.34
N ASP A 46 6.01 12.12 5.11
CA ASP A 46 5.58 11.36 3.92
C ASP A 46 5.78 9.85 4.04
N ALA A 47 6.89 9.43 4.65
CA ALA A 47 7.20 8.02 4.84
C ALA A 47 6.43 7.41 6.02
N GLY A 48 6.16 8.19 7.07
CA GLY A 48 5.28 7.83 8.17
C GLY A 48 3.86 7.60 7.68
N GLN A 49 3.31 8.49 6.86
CA GLN A 49 2.00 8.33 6.23
C GLN A 49 1.91 7.05 5.40
N ALA A 50 2.97 6.75 4.61
CA ALA A 50 3.03 5.50 3.86
C ALA A 50 3.06 4.27 4.77
N CYS A 51 3.81 4.32 5.88
CA CYS A 51 3.85 3.26 6.89
C CYS A 51 2.50 3.08 7.59
N VAL A 52 1.78 4.15 7.92
CA VAL A 52 0.44 4.08 8.51
C VAL A 52 -0.53 3.40 7.55
N ALA A 53 -0.55 3.81 6.27
CA ALA A 53 -1.39 3.17 5.27
C ALA A 53 -1.06 1.68 5.10
N ALA A 54 0.22 1.33 5.05
CA ALA A 54 0.69 -0.05 4.96
C ALA A 54 0.27 -0.88 6.19
N ALA A 55 0.44 -0.34 7.39
CA ALA A 55 0.04 -0.98 8.64
C ALA A 55 -1.47 -1.19 8.70
N ASN A 56 -2.25 -0.24 8.20
CA ASN A 56 -3.70 -0.36 8.09
C ASN A 56 -4.12 -1.49 7.14
N ILE A 57 -3.45 -1.61 5.98
CA ILE A 57 -3.67 -2.72 5.04
C ILE A 57 -3.27 -4.05 5.69
N ALA A 58 -2.14 -4.10 6.40
CA ALA A 58 -1.66 -5.28 7.12
C ALA A 58 -2.53 -5.62 8.35
N GLY A 59 -3.33 -4.68 8.86
CA GLY A 59 -4.30 -4.89 9.93
C GLY A 59 -3.86 -4.46 11.33
N ALA A 60 -2.75 -3.75 11.47
CA ALA A 60 -2.19 -3.34 12.77
C ALA A 60 -2.93 -2.14 13.38
N ALA A 61 -2.89 -2.03 14.71
CA ALA A 61 -3.19 -0.77 15.36
C ALA A 61 -1.93 0.11 15.33
N THR A 62 -2.06 1.35 14.89
CA THR A 62 -0.93 2.23 14.56
C THR A 62 -0.93 3.49 15.41
N LEU A 63 0.25 3.82 15.94
CA LEU A 63 0.57 5.10 16.56
C LEU A 63 1.53 5.89 15.67
N ALA A 64 1.18 7.13 15.37
CA ALA A 64 2.07 8.12 14.77
C ALA A 64 2.12 9.37 15.66
N ALA A 65 3.23 10.10 15.59
CA ALA A 65 3.44 11.36 16.30
C ALA A 65 3.65 12.48 15.29
N SER A 66 3.17 13.68 15.59
CA SER A 66 3.56 14.86 14.84
C SER A 66 3.28 16.12 15.62
N ALA A 67 4.21 17.07 15.61
CA ALA A 67 3.97 18.43 16.08
C ALA A 67 3.40 19.36 14.98
N ASP A 68 3.46 18.92 13.72
CA ASP A 68 3.01 19.70 12.57
C ASP A 68 1.48 19.62 12.39
N ARG A 69 0.81 20.75 12.65
CA ARG A 69 -0.64 20.86 12.54
C ARG A 69 -1.17 20.69 11.12
N ASP A 70 -0.40 21.05 10.11
CA ASP A 70 -0.84 20.95 8.73
C ASP A 70 -0.73 19.49 8.26
N ALA A 71 0.33 18.78 8.64
CA ALA A 71 0.47 17.34 8.44
C ALA A 71 -0.67 16.56 9.14
N GLN A 72 -0.95 16.86 10.42
CA GLN A 72 -2.05 16.25 11.18
C GLN A 72 -3.40 16.41 10.48
N LYS A 73 -3.74 17.64 10.04
CA LYS A 73 -5.00 17.91 9.35
C LYS A 73 -5.06 17.22 7.99
N GLN A 74 -3.95 17.18 7.27
CA GLN A 74 -3.88 16.52 5.97
C GLN A 74 -4.09 15.02 6.11
N ALA A 75 -3.43 14.38 7.07
CA ALA A 75 -3.59 12.95 7.34
C ALA A 75 -5.03 12.56 7.69
N LEU A 76 -5.74 13.38 8.46
CA LEU A 76 -7.17 13.15 8.76
C LEU A 76 -8.04 13.34 7.50
N ARG A 77 -7.77 14.37 6.69
CA ARG A 77 -8.51 14.62 5.44
C ARG A 77 -8.34 13.50 4.42
N ASP A 78 -7.15 12.93 4.35
CA ASP A 78 -6.80 11.86 3.41
C ASP A 78 -7.16 10.47 3.93
N GLY A 79 -7.59 10.36 5.19
CA GLY A 79 -7.96 9.09 5.83
C GLY A 79 -6.76 8.23 6.22
N VAL A 80 -5.56 8.83 6.32
CA VAL A 80 -4.35 8.15 6.81
C VAL A 80 -4.45 7.92 8.32
N ALA A 81 -4.92 8.92 9.07
CA ALA A 81 -5.17 8.82 10.51
C ALA A 81 -6.68 8.84 10.80
N ASP A 82 -7.17 7.92 11.62
CA ASP A 82 -8.57 7.89 12.08
C ASP A 82 -8.82 8.90 13.21
N PHE A 83 -7.84 9.05 14.11
CA PHE A 83 -7.95 9.92 15.28
C PHE A 83 -6.74 10.85 15.39
N LEU A 84 -7.01 12.08 15.83
CA LEU A 84 -6.01 13.03 16.28
C LEU A 84 -6.27 13.35 17.76
N VAL A 85 -5.28 13.09 18.61
CA VAL A 85 -5.36 13.30 20.06
C VAL A 85 -4.18 14.10 20.56
N ASN A 86 -4.26 14.65 21.78
CA ASN A 86 -3.23 15.54 22.30
C ASN A 86 -2.34 14.91 23.38
N SER A 87 -2.62 13.67 23.78
CA SER A 87 -1.91 13.00 24.87
C SER A 87 -1.71 11.51 24.58
N LEU A 88 -0.63 10.94 25.11
CA LEU A 88 -0.37 9.51 25.04
C LEU A 88 -1.44 8.69 25.81
N ASP A 89 -2.01 9.23 26.89
CA ASP A 89 -3.07 8.54 27.65
C ASP A 89 -4.32 8.28 26.81
N GLU A 90 -4.73 9.25 25.99
CA GLU A 90 -5.85 9.07 25.06
C GLU A 90 -5.53 8.04 23.98
N VAL A 91 -4.31 8.10 23.42
CA VAL A 91 -3.81 7.11 22.46
C VAL A 91 -3.93 5.70 23.05
N LEU A 92 -3.34 5.46 24.22
CA LEU A 92 -3.27 4.13 24.84
C LEU A 92 -4.67 3.61 25.16
N ARG A 93 -5.61 4.48 25.53
CA ARG A 93 -7.00 4.10 25.74
C ARG A 93 -7.67 3.61 24.44
N ILE A 94 -7.46 4.30 23.33
CA ILE A 94 -7.98 3.89 22.01
C ILE A 94 -7.33 2.57 21.60
N LEU A 95 -5.99 2.52 21.58
CA LEU A 95 -5.23 1.36 21.13
C LEU A 95 -5.54 0.11 21.95
N LYS A 96 -5.65 0.20 23.28
CA LYS A 96 -5.97 -0.94 24.14
C LYS A 96 -7.29 -1.62 23.73
N ASN A 97 -8.29 -0.84 23.38
CA ASN A 97 -9.60 -1.38 22.98
C ASN A 97 -9.51 -2.08 21.62
N GLU A 98 -8.88 -1.46 20.64
CA GLU A 98 -8.81 -1.97 19.27
C GLU A 98 -7.85 -3.16 19.15
N LEU A 99 -6.71 -3.13 19.86
CA LEU A 99 -5.79 -4.27 19.98
C LEU A 99 -6.50 -5.51 20.53
N ARG A 100 -7.36 -5.35 21.56
CA ARG A 100 -8.12 -6.47 22.13
C ARG A 100 -9.09 -7.09 21.13
N LYS A 101 -9.72 -6.26 20.29
CA LYS A 101 -10.64 -6.73 19.25
C LYS A 101 -9.93 -7.22 17.99
N ARG A 102 -8.61 -6.97 17.88
CA ARG A 102 -7.81 -7.18 16.66
C ARG A 102 -8.32 -6.34 15.49
N GLU A 103 -8.83 -5.15 15.80
CA GLU A 103 -9.31 -4.17 14.82
C GLU A 103 -8.20 -3.18 14.49
N THR A 104 -8.17 -2.77 13.23
CA THR A 104 -7.24 -1.77 12.70
C THR A 104 -7.68 -0.37 13.11
N VAL A 105 -6.74 0.43 13.58
CA VAL A 105 -6.95 1.85 13.88
C VAL A 105 -5.64 2.61 13.70
N SER A 106 -5.69 3.82 13.16
CA SER A 106 -4.54 4.72 13.12
C SER A 106 -4.77 5.97 13.97
N VAL A 107 -3.91 6.18 14.97
CA VAL A 107 -3.99 7.32 15.90
C VAL A 107 -2.75 8.19 15.75
N CYS A 108 -2.95 9.47 15.48
CA CYS A 108 -1.90 10.49 15.54
C CYS A 108 -1.98 11.24 16.88
N VAL A 109 -0.84 11.39 17.56
CA VAL A 109 -0.72 12.27 18.72
C VAL A 109 -0.06 13.58 18.33
N SER A 110 -0.64 14.70 18.79
CA SER A 110 -0.18 16.06 18.52
C SER A 110 1.05 16.46 19.36
N LEU A 111 2.05 15.58 19.41
CA LEU A 111 3.30 15.75 20.14
C LEU A 111 4.48 15.38 19.23
N PRO A 112 5.67 15.96 19.45
CA PRO A 112 6.88 15.50 18.77
C PRO A 112 7.20 14.03 19.07
N PRO A 113 7.75 13.26 18.11
CA PRO A 113 8.11 11.85 18.29
C PRO A 113 9.00 11.58 19.51
N GLU A 114 10.00 12.44 19.75
CA GLU A 114 10.92 12.29 20.88
C GLU A 114 10.22 12.39 22.24
N THR A 115 9.16 13.21 22.32
CA THR A 115 8.35 13.34 23.54
C THR A 115 7.53 12.07 23.75
N VAL A 116 6.89 11.59 22.69
CA VAL A 116 6.06 10.37 22.71
C VAL A 116 6.91 9.15 23.06
N GLU A 117 8.09 9.01 22.46
CA GLU A 117 9.02 7.91 22.72
C GLU A 117 9.54 7.91 24.16
N SER A 118 9.85 9.09 24.71
CA SER A 118 10.24 9.22 26.12
C SER A 118 9.10 8.79 27.05
N GLU A 119 7.89 9.30 26.82
CA GLU A 119 6.73 8.93 27.63
C GLU A 119 6.38 7.43 27.52
N MET A 120 6.46 6.85 26.32
CA MET A 120 6.25 5.42 26.12
C MET A 120 7.25 4.60 26.91
N LYS A 121 8.54 4.99 26.88
CA LYS A 121 9.61 4.32 27.63
C LYS A 121 9.39 4.43 29.14
N GLU A 122 9.07 5.61 29.66
CA GLU A 122 8.80 5.83 31.08
C GLU A 122 7.63 5.00 31.59
N ARG A 123 6.61 4.81 30.76
CA ARG A 123 5.39 4.05 31.07
C ARG A 123 5.50 2.57 30.74
N GLY A 124 6.62 2.10 30.19
CA GLY A 124 6.83 0.70 29.80
C GLY A 124 5.97 0.25 28.62
N VAL A 125 5.53 1.16 27.77
CA VAL A 125 4.79 0.85 26.55
C VAL A 125 5.78 0.49 25.45
N GLN A 126 5.71 -0.74 24.95
CA GLN A 126 6.57 -1.23 23.88
C GLN A 126 5.72 -1.59 22.64
N PRO A 127 5.98 -0.97 21.47
CA PRO A 127 5.39 -1.42 20.21
C PRO A 127 5.86 -2.83 19.86
N ASP A 128 5.00 -3.61 19.22
CA ASP A 128 5.39 -4.89 18.61
C ASP A 128 6.28 -4.66 17.39
N LEU A 129 6.02 -3.58 16.63
CA LEU A 129 6.66 -3.26 15.36
C LEU A 129 7.03 -1.77 15.30
N LEU A 130 8.19 -1.48 14.68
CA LEU A 130 8.75 -0.14 14.53
C LEU A 130 9.04 0.14 13.06
N ARG A 131 8.80 1.38 12.60
CA ARG A 131 9.19 1.83 11.25
C ARG A 131 10.66 1.54 10.90
N GLY A 132 11.57 1.74 11.85
CA GLY A 132 13.01 1.48 11.66
C GLY A 132 13.38 0.00 11.46
N GLY A 133 12.47 -0.93 11.74
CA GLY A 133 12.65 -2.36 11.49
C GLY A 133 12.23 -2.81 10.09
N LEU A 134 11.68 -1.90 9.26
CA LEU A 134 11.26 -2.24 7.90
C LEU A 134 12.49 -2.28 6.98
N SER A 135 12.83 -3.48 6.50
CA SER A 135 13.82 -3.62 5.42
C SER A 135 13.18 -3.20 4.10
N ILE A 136 13.66 -2.09 3.55
CA ILE A 136 13.05 -1.38 2.42
C ILE A 136 13.62 -1.86 1.06
N ALA A 137 14.60 -2.76 1.00
CA ALA A 137 15.38 -3.05 -0.21
C ALA A 137 14.56 -3.46 -1.47
N ALA A 138 13.60 -4.39 -1.34
CA ALA A 138 13.13 -5.17 -2.50
C ALA A 138 12.37 -4.40 -3.61
N TYR A 139 11.57 -3.37 -3.28
CA TYR A 139 10.69 -2.71 -4.26
C TYR A 139 11.34 -1.53 -4.99
N HIS A 140 12.13 -0.76 -4.26
CA HIS A 140 12.88 0.36 -4.83
C HIS A 140 13.90 -0.15 -5.86
N GLU A 141 14.50 -1.31 -5.59
CA GLU A 141 15.42 -2.01 -6.50
C GLU A 141 14.69 -2.50 -7.76
N ALA A 142 13.49 -3.09 -7.64
CA ALA A 142 12.68 -3.51 -8.79
C ALA A 142 12.30 -2.35 -9.74
N LEU A 143 12.05 -1.16 -9.18
CA LEU A 143 11.67 0.06 -9.91
C LEU A 143 12.87 0.79 -10.54
N ILE A 144 14.07 0.61 -10.01
CA ILE A 144 15.28 1.35 -10.40
C ILE A 144 16.26 0.48 -11.20
N PHE A 145 16.13 -0.85 -11.17
CA PHE A 145 17.02 -1.75 -11.89
C PHE A 145 17.07 -1.40 -13.38
N ARG A 146 18.24 -0.98 -13.84
CA ARG A 146 18.55 -0.77 -15.26
C ARG A 146 19.24 -2.03 -15.77
N GLU A 147 18.97 -2.38 -17.02
CA GLU A 147 19.67 -3.46 -17.71
C GLU A 147 21.19 -3.19 -17.66
N GLY A 148 21.94 -4.00 -16.89
CA GLY A 148 23.40 -3.87 -16.72
C GLY A 148 23.95 -3.72 -15.29
N ASP A 149 23.12 -3.65 -14.24
CA ASP A 149 23.62 -3.65 -12.85
C ASP A 149 24.04 -5.08 -12.42
N GLU A 150 25.35 -5.34 -12.39
CA GLU A 150 25.97 -6.61 -11.95
C GLU A 150 26.02 -6.71 -10.42
N THR A 151 24.87 -6.80 -9.76
CA THR A 151 24.81 -7.22 -8.36
C THR A 151 24.21 -8.62 -8.24
N GLU A 152 24.81 -9.42 -7.35
CA GLU A 152 24.55 -10.85 -7.12
C GLU A 152 23.21 -11.08 -6.38
N PHE A 153 22.14 -10.44 -6.83
CA PHE A 153 20.79 -10.68 -6.34
C PHE A 153 20.15 -11.83 -7.12
N ASP A 154 19.39 -12.68 -6.43
CA ASP A 154 18.53 -13.65 -7.12
C ASP A 154 17.39 -12.90 -7.81
N LEU A 155 17.64 -12.45 -9.04
CA LEU A 155 16.74 -11.66 -9.86
C LEU A 155 15.39 -12.35 -10.11
N ARG A 156 15.24 -13.64 -9.77
CA ARG A 156 13.96 -14.38 -9.83
C ARG A 156 13.02 -14.04 -8.67
N LYS A 157 13.55 -13.47 -7.57
CA LYS A 157 12.76 -13.07 -6.39
C LYS A 157 12.23 -11.64 -6.47
N ILE A 158 12.65 -10.87 -7.48
CA ILE A 158 12.17 -9.50 -7.68
C ILE A 158 10.75 -9.56 -8.24
N PRO A 159 9.73 -9.03 -7.55
CA PRO A 159 8.36 -9.05 -8.02
C PRO A 159 8.21 -8.14 -9.24
N ALA A 160 7.36 -8.54 -10.18
CA ALA A 160 6.84 -7.65 -11.20
C ALA A 160 5.85 -6.67 -10.54
N ILE A 161 5.93 -5.40 -10.93
CA ILE A 161 4.96 -4.38 -10.50
C ILE A 161 3.99 -4.17 -11.64
N VAL A 162 2.73 -4.48 -11.42
CA VAL A 162 1.65 -4.27 -12.38
C VAL A 162 0.78 -3.15 -11.85
N THR A 163 0.46 -2.18 -12.71
CA THR A 163 -0.46 -1.09 -12.39
C THR A 163 -1.58 -1.03 -13.40
N TRP A 164 -2.77 -0.67 -12.96
CA TRP A 164 -3.89 -0.41 -13.87
C TRP A 164 -4.77 0.73 -13.37
N ARG A 165 -5.48 1.35 -14.31
CA ARG A 165 -6.40 2.45 -14.08
C ARG A 165 -7.45 2.52 -15.18
N VAL A 166 -8.61 3.07 -14.86
CA VAL A 166 -9.70 3.33 -15.82
C VAL A 166 -9.73 4.81 -16.18
N GLU A 167 -10.02 5.14 -17.45
CA GLU A 167 -10.02 6.54 -17.90
C GLU A 167 -11.23 7.33 -17.38
N SER A 168 -12.36 6.66 -17.23
CA SER A 168 -13.61 7.25 -16.73
C SER A 168 -13.55 7.67 -15.26
N GLY A 169 -12.61 7.08 -14.50
CA GLY A 169 -12.52 7.19 -13.03
C GLY A 169 -13.66 6.51 -12.27
N LEU A 170 -14.50 5.69 -12.94
CA LEU A 170 -15.66 5.05 -12.32
C LEU A 170 -15.25 3.87 -11.42
N PRO A 171 -15.63 3.86 -10.12
CA PRO A 171 -15.21 2.80 -9.20
C PRO A 171 -15.62 1.39 -9.62
N ARG A 172 -16.79 1.24 -10.26
CA ARG A 172 -17.29 -0.07 -10.73
C ARG A 172 -16.42 -0.69 -11.82
N GLU A 173 -15.83 0.14 -12.68
CA GLU A 173 -15.00 -0.33 -13.79
C GLU A 173 -13.64 -0.78 -13.27
N LEU A 174 -13.09 -0.02 -12.32
CA LEU A 174 -11.87 -0.41 -11.62
C LEU A 174 -12.07 -1.68 -10.79
N ALA A 175 -13.21 -1.80 -10.09
CA ALA A 175 -13.57 -3.02 -9.36
C ALA A 175 -13.64 -4.26 -10.27
N LYS A 176 -14.13 -4.11 -11.50
CA LYS A 176 -14.13 -5.20 -12.47
C LYS A 176 -12.71 -5.65 -12.84
N LEU A 177 -11.77 -4.72 -13.00
CA LEU A 177 -10.36 -5.07 -13.20
C LEU A 177 -9.74 -5.72 -11.95
N ASP A 178 -10.12 -5.25 -10.75
CA ASP A 178 -9.69 -5.83 -9.48
C ASP A 178 -10.16 -7.28 -9.32
N GLU A 179 -11.39 -7.60 -9.74
CA GLU A 179 -11.94 -8.97 -9.76
C GLU A 179 -11.15 -9.89 -10.70
N ILE A 180 -10.80 -9.41 -11.89
CA ILE A 180 -9.99 -10.17 -12.85
C ILE A 180 -8.59 -10.43 -12.26
N ALA A 181 -7.95 -9.40 -11.71
CA ALA A 181 -6.65 -9.52 -11.06
C ALA A 181 -6.71 -10.50 -9.86
N LEU A 182 -7.75 -10.43 -9.01
CA LEU A 182 -7.95 -11.39 -7.93
C LEU A 182 -8.12 -12.83 -8.43
N GLY A 183 -8.72 -13.04 -9.61
CA GLY A 183 -8.83 -14.35 -10.23
C GLY A 183 -7.52 -14.90 -10.78
N CYS A 184 -6.53 -14.04 -11.04
CA CYS A 184 -5.22 -14.41 -11.57
C CYS A 184 -4.20 -14.75 -10.48
N LEU A 185 -4.49 -14.42 -9.21
CA LEU A 185 -3.63 -14.71 -8.07
C LEU A 185 -3.89 -16.12 -7.52
N ASP A 186 -2.82 -16.84 -7.22
CA ASP A 186 -2.89 -18.15 -6.58
C ASP A 186 -3.53 -18.04 -5.18
N GLU A 187 -4.18 -19.11 -4.71
CA GLU A 187 -4.79 -19.14 -3.38
C GLU A 187 -3.77 -18.94 -2.25
N ASN A 188 -2.50 -19.27 -2.51
CA ASN A 188 -1.39 -19.13 -1.58
C ASN A 188 -0.79 -17.73 -1.54
N GLU A 189 -1.05 -16.86 -2.51
CA GLU A 189 -0.61 -15.45 -2.54
C GLU A 189 -1.51 -14.56 -1.67
N TRP A 190 -1.71 -14.95 -0.41
CA TRP A 190 -2.67 -14.32 0.48
C TRP A 190 -2.32 -12.85 0.78
N GLU A 191 -1.03 -12.50 0.78
CA GLU A 191 -0.50 -11.16 0.98
C GLU A 191 -0.92 -10.24 -0.18
N ALA A 192 -0.77 -10.70 -1.42
CA ALA A 192 -1.18 -10.00 -2.63
C ALA A 192 -2.70 -9.85 -2.70
N ARG A 193 -3.44 -10.91 -2.36
CA ARG A 193 -4.91 -10.89 -2.28
C ARG A 193 -5.41 -9.91 -1.23
N ARG A 194 -4.77 -9.89 -0.05
CA ARG A 194 -5.08 -8.94 1.03
C ARG A 194 -4.81 -7.51 0.58
N TRP A 195 -3.64 -7.27 -0.01
CA TRP A 195 -3.29 -5.97 -0.57
C TRP A 195 -4.33 -5.48 -1.57
N LEU A 196 -4.68 -6.30 -2.56
CA LEU A 196 -5.61 -5.91 -3.62
C LEU A 196 -7.02 -5.60 -3.06
N ARG A 197 -7.46 -6.32 -2.02
CA ARG A 197 -8.74 -6.09 -1.37
C ARG A 197 -8.78 -4.85 -0.49
N LEU A 198 -7.68 -4.54 0.22
CA LEU A 198 -7.69 -3.52 1.29
C LEU A 198 -7.02 -2.21 0.89
N SER A 199 -5.99 -2.25 0.03
CA SER A 199 -5.25 -1.03 -0.37
C SER A 199 -6.13 0.09 -0.94
N PRO A 200 -7.20 -0.16 -1.73
CA PRO A 200 -7.99 0.94 -2.27
C PRO A 200 -8.65 1.80 -1.19
N ARG A 201 -8.95 1.23 -0.02
CA ARG A 201 -9.53 1.95 1.12
C ARG A 201 -8.52 2.85 1.82
N TYR A 202 -7.26 2.44 1.89
CA TYR A 202 -6.23 3.08 2.73
C TYR A 202 -5.24 3.94 1.94
N LEU A 203 -5.20 3.81 0.61
CA LEU A 203 -4.43 4.69 -0.27
C LEU A 203 -5.04 6.10 -0.42
N GLY A 204 -6.20 6.34 0.20
CA GLY A 204 -6.88 7.63 0.24
C GLY A 204 -7.27 8.15 -1.15
N ARG A 205 -7.63 9.43 -1.23
CA ARG A 205 -8.01 10.07 -2.50
C ARG A 205 -6.86 10.20 -3.49
N LEU A 206 -5.63 10.23 -2.99
CA LEU A 206 -4.43 10.47 -3.79
C LEU A 206 -4.16 9.33 -4.79
N ALA A 207 -4.43 8.09 -4.40
CA ALA A 207 -4.24 6.92 -5.26
C ALA A 207 -5.50 6.05 -5.48
N GLN A 208 -6.71 6.54 -5.16
CA GLN A 208 -7.96 5.76 -5.31
C GLN A 208 -8.20 5.24 -6.75
N GLY A 209 -7.76 5.99 -7.76
CA GLY A 209 -7.97 5.70 -9.19
C GLY A 209 -6.83 4.90 -9.83
N LEU A 210 -5.83 4.51 -9.03
CA LEU A 210 -4.70 3.70 -9.45
C LEU A 210 -4.74 2.40 -8.67
N ARG A 211 -4.36 1.32 -9.35
CA ARG A 211 -3.99 0.07 -8.70
C ARG A 211 -2.53 -0.17 -8.96
N LEU A 212 -1.87 -0.68 -7.95
CA LEU A 212 -0.50 -1.16 -8.00
C LEU A 212 -0.52 -2.51 -7.33
N LEU A 213 0.07 -3.52 -7.95
CA LEU A 213 0.23 -4.83 -7.36
C LEU A 213 1.65 -5.31 -7.63
N ALA A 214 2.29 -5.75 -6.56
CA ALA A 214 3.52 -6.48 -6.60
C ALA A 214 3.21 -7.97 -6.59
N SER A 215 3.60 -8.70 -7.62
CA SER A 215 3.40 -10.16 -7.70
C SER A 215 4.40 -10.77 -8.67
N HIS A 216 4.31 -12.07 -8.90
CA HIS A 216 5.16 -12.82 -9.81
C HIS A 216 4.88 -12.45 -11.28
N ARG A 217 5.79 -12.83 -12.18
CA ARG A 217 5.63 -12.51 -13.61
C ARG A 217 4.51 -13.31 -14.24
N GLU A 218 4.25 -14.51 -13.73
CA GLU A 218 3.12 -15.36 -14.12
C GLU A 218 1.79 -14.63 -13.91
N PHE A 219 1.64 -13.89 -12.82
CA PHE A 219 0.46 -13.05 -12.59
C PHE A 219 0.27 -12.02 -13.71
N ALA A 220 1.33 -11.29 -14.09
CA ALA A 220 1.24 -10.26 -15.13
C ALA A 220 0.80 -10.86 -16.49
N ALA A 221 1.32 -12.04 -16.83
CA ALA A 221 0.93 -12.77 -18.04
C ALA A 221 -0.52 -13.27 -17.99
N CYS A 222 -0.91 -13.89 -16.87
CA CYS A 222 -2.28 -14.37 -16.65
C CYS A 222 -3.30 -13.23 -16.68
N PHE A 223 -3.01 -12.13 -15.99
CA PHE A 223 -3.85 -10.93 -15.99
C PHE A 223 -4.03 -10.36 -17.39
N TRP A 224 -2.96 -10.35 -18.18
CA TRP A 224 -3.01 -9.89 -19.56
C TRP A 224 -3.88 -10.78 -20.47
N GLU A 225 -3.71 -12.09 -20.39
CA GLU A 225 -4.52 -13.06 -21.13
C GLU A 225 -6.00 -12.93 -20.78
N GLN A 226 -6.30 -12.84 -19.49
CA GLN A 226 -7.65 -12.69 -18.95
C GLN A 226 -8.32 -11.36 -19.32
N LEU A 227 -7.55 -10.29 -19.49
CA LEU A 227 -8.07 -9.01 -20.02
C LEU A 227 -8.40 -9.13 -21.51
N THR A 228 -7.50 -9.75 -22.29
CA THR A 228 -7.68 -9.90 -23.74
C THR A 228 -8.90 -10.76 -24.06
N GLU A 229 -9.04 -11.91 -23.39
CA GLU A 229 -10.20 -12.79 -23.52
C GLU A 229 -11.52 -12.06 -23.23
N ARG A 230 -11.57 -11.24 -22.17
CA ARG A 230 -12.77 -10.47 -21.80
C ARG A 230 -13.05 -9.29 -22.73
N ILE A 231 -12.02 -8.72 -23.36
CA ILE A 231 -12.19 -7.73 -24.44
C ILE A 231 -12.84 -8.41 -25.65
N ASP A 232 -12.33 -9.57 -26.06
CA ASP A 232 -12.85 -10.34 -27.20
C ASP A 232 -14.31 -10.78 -26.99
N HIS A 233 -14.66 -11.16 -25.76
CA HIS A 233 -16.03 -11.47 -25.36
C HIS A 233 -16.91 -10.24 -25.08
N ARG A 234 -16.40 -9.01 -25.30
CA ARG A 234 -17.11 -7.73 -25.06
C ARG A 234 -17.60 -7.55 -23.63
N GLU A 235 -16.94 -8.18 -22.67
CA GLU A 235 -17.24 -7.97 -21.26
C GLU A 235 -16.63 -6.65 -20.76
N ILE A 236 -15.50 -6.22 -21.32
CA ILE A 236 -14.89 -4.94 -21.01
C ILE A 236 -15.28 -3.94 -22.10
N THR A 237 -16.08 -2.95 -21.72
CA THR A 237 -16.63 -1.92 -22.63
C THR A 237 -16.19 -0.51 -22.24
N PHE A 238 -15.07 -0.39 -21.52
CA PHE A 238 -14.56 0.88 -21.00
C PHE A 238 -13.05 0.99 -21.24
N ALA A 239 -12.57 2.23 -21.36
CA ALA A 239 -11.15 2.50 -21.60
C ALA A 239 -10.33 2.34 -20.31
N PHE A 240 -9.19 1.66 -20.43
CA PHE A 240 -8.25 1.45 -19.34
C PHE A 240 -6.80 1.44 -19.82
N GLU A 241 -5.89 1.67 -18.88
CA GLU A 241 -4.46 1.57 -19.10
C GLU A 241 -3.87 0.62 -18.06
N THR A 242 -3.02 -0.29 -18.51
CA THR A 242 -2.22 -1.17 -17.66
C THR A 242 -0.74 -1.01 -18.01
N CYS A 243 0.12 -1.02 -16.99
CA CYS A 243 1.57 -0.99 -17.14
C CYS A 243 2.19 -2.09 -16.28
N SER A 244 3.11 -2.85 -16.84
CA SER A 244 3.96 -3.77 -16.08
C SER A 244 5.40 -3.26 -16.06
N TYR A 245 6.06 -3.42 -14.92
CA TYR A 245 7.44 -3.06 -14.68
C TYR A 245 8.17 -4.30 -14.17
N PHE A 246 9.18 -4.75 -14.89
CA PHE A 246 10.01 -5.87 -14.50
C PHE A 246 11.43 -5.72 -15.05
N ARG A 247 12.44 -5.65 -14.16
CA ARG A 247 13.86 -5.55 -14.53
C ARG A 247 14.17 -4.42 -15.53
N GLY A 248 13.55 -3.26 -15.34
CA GLY A 248 13.71 -2.12 -16.24
C GLY A 248 12.93 -2.20 -17.56
N ILE A 249 12.31 -3.35 -17.86
CA ILE A 249 11.35 -3.49 -18.96
C ILE A 249 10.01 -2.90 -18.51
N HIS A 250 9.46 -2.05 -19.36
CA HIS A 250 8.19 -1.38 -19.13
C HIS A 250 7.26 -1.64 -20.31
N ASP A 251 6.25 -2.48 -20.11
CA ASP A 251 5.21 -2.74 -21.09
C ASP A 251 3.97 -1.95 -20.70
N ARG A 252 3.51 -1.08 -21.61
CA ARG A 252 2.26 -0.34 -21.45
C ARG A 252 1.25 -0.82 -22.47
N PHE A 253 0.06 -1.09 -22.00
CA PHE A 253 -1.10 -1.34 -22.83
C PHE A 253 -2.23 -0.36 -22.50
N ARG A 254 -2.91 0.11 -23.54
CA ARG A 254 -4.07 0.98 -23.43
C ARG A 254 -5.17 0.43 -24.33
N TYR A 255 -6.32 0.15 -23.74
CA TYR A 255 -7.52 -0.23 -24.46
C TYR A 255 -8.49 0.94 -24.49
N ASP A 256 -9.08 1.18 -25.66
CA ASP A 256 -10.11 2.18 -25.87
C ASP A 256 -11.20 1.58 -26.78
N PRO A 257 -12.40 1.28 -26.25
CA PRO A 257 -13.46 0.62 -27.01
C PRO A 257 -13.97 1.50 -28.16
N ASP A 258 -13.76 2.82 -28.12
CA ASP A 258 -14.22 3.76 -29.15
C ASP A 258 -13.20 3.94 -30.29
N LYS A 259 -12.01 3.33 -30.18
CA LYS A 259 -10.92 3.41 -31.18
C LYS A 259 -10.72 2.13 -32.00
N HIS A 260 -11.62 1.15 -31.87
CA HIS A 260 -11.56 -0.13 -32.58
C HIS A 260 -12.77 -0.34 -33.49
#